data_AF-A0A7S2LBI7-F1
#
_entry.id   AF-A0A7S2LBI7-F1
#
_cell.length_a   1.000
_cell.length_b   1.000
_cell.length_c   1.000
_cell.angle_alpha   90.00
_cell.angle_beta   90.00
_cell.angle_gamma   90.00
#
_symmetry.space_group_name_H-M   'P 1'
#
loop_
_entity.id
_entity.type
_entity.pdbx_description
1 polymer ?
#
loop_
_entity_poly.entity_id
_entity_poly.type
_entity_poly.pdbx_seq_one_letter_code
_entity_poly.pdbx_strand_id
1 'polypeptide(L)'
;GKFAKAMNLDEATLTESPVMRYFQMRVVGVFLSHCYCLIRSAELNHVEASPAFAKHNVFEKPERTSIEIAVGVMDSIIRHLSHVWHINSDGSIGTASKQVITIVSHAFAVIVRDVEWEYNARKDGSKFLTSLIMKMKKLVETMFGLKFESVTEQRRSIYQTLGFTSPDLDVISKRPSSWDIFPVANSWQTQYHKEVAKVVLCICVASNVTFVSGWKRDETVMSQLRKASGRNGFIGVQVEQKLVTGCLHENTEKMLASTWKKLGKLLPQLPALDFNSRIADIKDSKWYRATAVVRSTTFKDDEVASSGEVPALDTLLSFQWMCLMMAEMEDLDEDIKDALLLDVMGIVLPMTQFCIGERILVSQTELERQKRIMSNPALLPVSALPAALLESAKRAISTQNVPITHRSELTYNIFTQEGVKEAKSHVSTTMMLEEWNKVEDDKGQDRNSFDGSKQAMNYLNVKLQQLRKSRTVDEMRKASMYVAAALLRVATDVNCQNPFVCLRQARIFASHCIPGADNDIFRKPLPRDDCTPLQALSVIGHADCMSALSYFDESVFLAKYVARLCASRRQNREVWNPQWRIVAVNLCIVAHKISTPNAFSWGKEVQSELDAASKDYSSLLRSDIIGNV
;
A
#
# COMPACT_ATOMS: atom_id res chain seq x y z
N GLY A 1 0.74 -26.14 -27.32
CA GLY A 1 0.97 -27.46 -27.94
C GLY A 1 2.41 -27.62 -28.42
N LYS A 2 2.68 -27.33 -29.70
CA LYS A 2 4.02 -27.46 -30.31
C LYS A 2 5.10 -26.56 -29.66
N PHE A 3 4.71 -25.37 -29.19
CA PHE A 3 5.62 -24.42 -28.52
C PHE A 3 6.03 -24.87 -27.10
N ALA A 4 5.09 -25.45 -26.32
CA ALA A 4 5.38 -26.02 -25.00
C ALA A 4 6.34 -27.23 -25.09
N LYS A 5 6.30 -27.97 -26.20
CA LYS A 5 7.23 -29.07 -26.50
C LYS A 5 8.64 -28.59 -26.84
N ALA A 6 8.79 -27.33 -27.28
CA ALA A 6 10.09 -26.69 -27.53
C ALA A 6 10.75 -26.11 -26.26
N MET A 7 10.01 -26.00 -25.15
CA MET A 7 10.52 -25.48 -23.87
C MET A 7 11.15 -26.53 -22.95
N ASN A 8 11.34 -27.77 -23.41
CA ASN A 8 12.15 -28.80 -22.73
C ASN A 8 13.66 -28.50 -22.81
N LEU A 9 14.04 -27.25 -22.54
CA LEU A 9 15.44 -26.84 -22.39
C LEU A 9 15.76 -26.83 -20.89
N ASP A 10 16.86 -27.49 -20.54
CA ASP A 10 17.27 -27.76 -19.17
C ASP A 10 17.38 -26.46 -18.35
N GLU A 11 16.80 -26.45 -17.15
CA GLU A 11 16.60 -25.25 -16.30
C GLU A 11 17.93 -24.53 -16.00
N ALA A 12 19.04 -25.29 -15.99
CA ALA A 12 20.40 -24.81 -15.76
C ALA A 12 21.02 -24.02 -16.93
N THR A 13 20.56 -24.20 -18.18
CA THR A 13 21.11 -23.44 -19.34
C THR A 13 20.41 -22.10 -19.59
N LEU A 14 19.24 -21.88 -18.98
CA LEU A 14 18.38 -20.72 -19.22
C LEU A 14 18.68 -19.53 -18.30
N THR A 15 19.33 -19.76 -17.16
CA THR A 15 19.54 -18.74 -16.12
C THR A 15 20.66 -17.75 -16.40
N GLU A 16 21.64 -18.08 -17.26
CA GLU A 16 22.85 -17.25 -17.42
C GLU A 16 22.83 -16.31 -18.63
N SER A 17 22.02 -16.58 -19.67
CA SER A 17 21.99 -15.74 -20.88
C SER A 17 20.89 -14.67 -20.84
N PRO A 18 21.22 -13.36 -20.92
CA PRO A 18 20.25 -12.27 -21.03
C PRO A 18 19.30 -12.40 -22.23
N VAL A 19 19.77 -13.01 -23.33
CA VAL A 19 18.99 -13.23 -24.56
C VAL A 19 17.89 -14.27 -24.33
N MET A 20 18.18 -15.34 -23.59
CA MET A 20 17.19 -16.37 -23.27
C MET A 20 16.13 -15.87 -22.29
N ARG A 21 16.52 -15.04 -21.30
CA ARG A 21 15.56 -14.37 -20.41
C ARG A 21 14.62 -13.44 -21.18
N TYR A 22 15.15 -12.68 -22.15
CA TYR A 22 14.33 -11.82 -23.01
C TYR A 22 13.34 -12.61 -23.87
N PHE A 23 13.79 -13.72 -24.47
CA PHE A 23 12.93 -14.60 -25.25
C PHE A 23 11.82 -15.22 -24.39
N GLN A 24 12.16 -15.71 -23.19
CA GLN A 24 11.20 -16.26 -22.23
C GLN A 24 10.14 -15.22 -21.83
N MET A 25 10.53 -13.97 -21.56
CA MET A 25 9.58 -12.90 -21.25
C MET A 25 8.62 -12.60 -22.41
N ARG A 26 9.10 -12.62 -23.65
CA ARG A 26 8.21 -12.44 -24.83
C ARG A 26 7.24 -13.60 -25.00
N VAL A 27 7.70 -14.83 -24.82
CA VAL A 27 6.85 -16.02 -24.90
C VAL A 27 5.75 -15.99 -23.85
N VAL A 28 6.11 -15.68 -22.59
CA VAL A 28 5.15 -15.55 -21.49
C VAL A 28 4.14 -14.44 -21.80
N GLY A 29 4.60 -13.30 -22.32
CA GLY A 29 3.71 -12.21 -22.74
C GLY A 29 2.70 -12.64 -23.80
N VAL A 30 3.14 -13.30 -24.87
CA VAL A 30 2.24 -13.80 -25.94
C VAL A 30 1.25 -14.83 -25.40
N PHE A 31 1.71 -15.75 -24.55
CA PHE A 31 0.85 -16.73 -23.91
C PHE A 31 -0.25 -16.07 -23.07
N LEU A 32 0.11 -15.13 -22.19
CA LEU A 32 -0.86 -14.44 -21.33
C LEU A 32 -1.82 -13.56 -22.14
N SER A 33 -1.33 -12.86 -23.18
CA SER A 33 -2.20 -12.12 -24.09
C SER A 33 -3.20 -13.03 -24.81
N HIS A 34 -2.76 -14.21 -25.25
CA HIS A 34 -3.66 -15.18 -25.88
C HIS A 34 -4.72 -15.70 -24.90
N CYS A 35 -4.33 -16.07 -23.68
CA CYS A 35 -5.26 -16.45 -22.62
C CYS A 35 -6.28 -15.35 -22.32
N TYR A 36 -5.82 -14.10 -22.21
CA TYR A 36 -6.70 -12.95 -21.99
C TYR A 36 -7.70 -12.74 -23.13
N CYS A 37 -7.26 -12.81 -24.40
CA CYS A 37 -8.16 -12.69 -25.55
C CYS A 37 -9.22 -13.80 -25.58
N LEU A 38 -8.85 -15.04 -25.24
CA LEU A 38 -9.79 -16.16 -25.16
C LEU A 38 -10.85 -15.92 -24.08
N ILE A 39 -10.45 -15.47 -22.88
CA ILE A 39 -11.40 -15.16 -21.82
C ILE A 39 -12.31 -13.99 -22.21
N ARG A 40 -11.76 -12.92 -22.80
CA ARG A 40 -12.56 -11.79 -23.29
C ARG A 40 -13.57 -12.21 -24.35
N SER A 41 -13.20 -13.12 -25.25
CA SER A 41 -14.15 -13.70 -26.21
C SER A 41 -15.25 -14.49 -25.49
N ALA A 42 -14.93 -15.29 -24.48
CA ALA A 42 -15.93 -16.02 -23.67
C ALA A 42 -16.86 -15.09 -22.86
N GLU A 43 -16.37 -13.92 -22.45
CA GLU A 43 -17.21 -12.89 -21.83
C GLU A 43 -18.19 -12.29 -22.83
N LEU A 44 -17.72 -11.95 -24.04
CA LEU A 44 -18.49 -11.27 -25.10
C LEU A 44 -19.51 -12.19 -25.78
N ASN A 45 -19.17 -13.47 -26.01
CA ASN A 45 -20.07 -14.43 -26.66
C ASN A 45 -21.41 -14.62 -25.90
N HIS A 46 -21.44 -14.30 -24.60
CA HIS A 46 -22.68 -14.31 -23.81
C HIS A 46 -23.51 -13.03 -24.00
N VAL A 47 -22.88 -11.87 -24.25
CA VAL A 47 -23.61 -10.60 -24.43
C VAL A 47 -24.48 -10.65 -25.68
N GLU A 48 -24.01 -11.35 -26.72
CA GLU A 48 -24.75 -11.55 -27.98
C GLU A 48 -25.86 -12.61 -27.87
N ALA A 49 -25.79 -13.51 -26.87
CA ALA A 49 -26.80 -14.55 -26.62
C ALA A 49 -27.98 -14.08 -25.73
N SER A 50 -28.11 -12.77 -25.47
CA SER A 50 -29.21 -12.19 -24.68
C SER A 50 -30.59 -12.57 -25.24
N PRO A 51 -31.63 -12.79 -24.39
CA PRO A 51 -32.94 -13.34 -24.81
C PRO A 51 -33.68 -12.56 -25.92
N ALA A 52 -33.30 -11.31 -26.16
CA ALA A 52 -33.82 -10.52 -27.27
C ALA A 52 -33.44 -11.08 -28.66
N PHE A 53 -32.32 -11.79 -28.77
CA PHE A 53 -31.82 -12.39 -30.02
C PHE A 53 -32.19 -13.87 -30.19
N ALA A 54 -32.66 -14.54 -29.14
CA ALA A 54 -33.06 -15.95 -29.17
C ALA A 54 -34.34 -16.24 -30.01
N LYS A 55 -35.00 -15.20 -30.56
CA LYS A 55 -36.16 -15.36 -31.46
C LYS A 55 -35.81 -15.75 -32.89
N HIS A 56 -34.54 -15.69 -33.28
CA HIS A 56 -34.10 -16.13 -34.61
C HIS A 56 -33.12 -17.31 -34.48
N ASN A 57 -33.68 -18.53 -34.61
CA ASN A 57 -33.02 -19.84 -34.51
C ASN A 57 -31.94 -20.11 -35.59
N VAL A 58 -30.92 -19.27 -35.74
CA VAL A 58 -29.87 -19.45 -36.77
C VAL A 58 -28.46 -19.16 -36.25
N PHE A 59 -28.15 -19.56 -35.01
CA PHE A 59 -26.74 -19.70 -34.62
C PHE A 59 -26.44 -21.17 -34.33
N GLU A 60 -25.54 -21.72 -35.14
CA GLU A 60 -24.90 -23.01 -34.88
C GLU A 60 -24.36 -23.01 -33.45
N LYS A 61 -24.63 -24.10 -32.73
CA LYS A 61 -24.19 -24.28 -31.35
C LYS A 61 -22.66 -24.07 -31.32
N PRO A 62 -22.13 -23.11 -30.55
CA PRO A 62 -20.69 -22.85 -30.55
C PRO A 62 -19.93 -24.13 -30.22
N GLU A 63 -18.86 -24.42 -30.97
CA GLU A 63 -18.06 -25.66 -30.83
C GLU A 63 -17.48 -25.86 -29.42
N ARG A 64 -17.39 -24.79 -28.62
CA ARG A 64 -17.02 -24.82 -27.19
C ARG A 64 -17.85 -23.83 -26.40
N THR A 65 -18.25 -24.21 -25.19
CA THR A 65 -18.96 -23.29 -24.28
C THR A 65 -17.99 -22.31 -23.62
N SER A 66 -18.48 -21.15 -23.19
CA SER A 66 -17.66 -20.12 -22.51
C SER A 66 -16.92 -20.69 -21.28
N ILE A 67 -17.53 -21.64 -20.60
CA ILE A 67 -16.93 -22.39 -19.48
C ILE A 67 -15.76 -23.26 -19.94
N GLU A 68 -15.88 -23.97 -21.05
CA GLU A 68 -14.79 -24.81 -21.55
C GLU A 68 -13.56 -23.97 -21.93
N ILE A 69 -13.79 -22.76 -22.46
CA ILE A 69 -12.73 -21.78 -22.72
C ILE A 69 -12.09 -21.35 -21.40
N ALA A 70 -12.88 -20.95 -20.41
CA ALA A 70 -12.38 -20.53 -19.11
C ALA A 70 -11.58 -21.63 -18.39
N VAL A 71 -12.10 -22.86 -18.38
CA VAL A 71 -11.42 -24.04 -17.81
C VAL A 71 -10.14 -24.35 -18.58
N GLY A 72 -10.15 -24.29 -19.91
CA GLY A 72 -8.97 -24.51 -20.74
C GLY A 72 -7.85 -23.48 -20.48
N VAL A 73 -8.22 -22.22 -20.23
CA VAL A 73 -7.28 -21.17 -19.84
C VAL A 73 -6.73 -21.43 -18.44
N MET A 74 -7.57 -21.77 -17.45
CA MET A 74 -7.12 -22.14 -16.11
C MET A 74 -6.14 -23.32 -16.14
N ASP A 75 -6.45 -24.38 -16.90
CA ASP A 75 -5.58 -25.55 -17.03
C ASP A 75 -4.25 -25.20 -17.67
N SER A 76 -4.26 -24.28 -18.63
CA SER A 76 -3.04 -23.78 -19.25
C SER A 76 -2.18 -22.98 -18.27
N ILE A 77 -2.80 -22.11 -17.45
CA ILE A 77 -2.12 -21.35 -16.40
C ILE A 77 -1.55 -22.31 -15.34
N ILE A 78 -2.34 -23.27 -14.84
CA ILE A 78 -1.90 -24.25 -13.83
C ILE A 78 -0.71 -25.05 -14.37
N ARG A 79 -0.74 -25.48 -15.64
CA ARG A 79 0.34 -26.26 -16.25
C ARG A 79 1.64 -25.46 -16.37
N HIS A 80 1.55 -24.15 -16.60
CA HIS A 80 2.71 -23.28 -16.81
C HIS A 80 3.00 -22.36 -15.63
N LEU A 81 2.44 -22.67 -14.46
CA LEU A 81 2.40 -21.79 -13.31
C LEU A 81 3.80 -21.39 -12.83
N SER A 82 4.76 -22.33 -12.81
CA SER A 82 6.17 -22.07 -12.47
C SER A 82 6.85 -21.02 -13.36
N HIS A 83 6.35 -20.81 -14.58
CA HIS A 83 6.93 -19.86 -15.54
C HIS A 83 6.20 -18.51 -15.58
N VAL A 84 4.92 -18.48 -15.20
CA VAL A 84 4.08 -17.26 -15.25
C VAL A 84 3.85 -16.64 -13.87
N TRP A 85 4.02 -17.43 -12.81
CA TRP A 85 3.91 -17.00 -11.42
C TRP A 85 5.30 -16.87 -10.80
N HIS A 86 5.73 -15.63 -10.60
CA HIS A 86 6.97 -15.32 -9.91
C HIS A 86 6.77 -14.15 -8.96
N ILE A 87 7.36 -14.32 -7.79
CA ILE A 87 7.52 -13.27 -6.80
C ILE A 87 8.98 -12.85 -6.88
N ASN A 88 9.20 -11.58 -7.17
CA ASN A 88 10.53 -10.99 -7.21
C ASN A 88 11.19 -11.06 -5.83
N SER A 89 12.51 -10.99 -5.81
CA SER A 89 13.30 -11.07 -4.58
C SER A 89 13.00 -9.97 -3.55
N ASP A 90 12.46 -8.84 -3.99
CA ASP A 90 12.01 -7.73 -3.13
C ASP A 90 10.61 -7.95 -2.53
N GLY A 91 10.01 -9.10 -2.83
CA GLY A 91 8.64 -9.42 -2.47
C GLY A 91 7.61 -8.89 -3.45
N SER A 92 8.02 -8.32 -4.59
CA SER A 92 7.04 -7.81 -5.55
C SER A 92 6.44 -8.87 -6.47
N ILE A 93 5.16 -8.75 -6.81
CA ILE A 93 4.47 -9.57 -7.81
C ILE A 93 4.86 -9.00 -9.18
N GLY A 94 5.52 -9.83 -9.99
CA GLY A 94 5.95 -9.44 -11.33
C GLY A 94 4.77 -9.15 -12.26
N THR A 95 5.02 -8.41 -13.36
CA THR A 95 3.99 -8.00 -14.31
C THR A 95 3.20 -9.18 -14.89
N ALA A 96 3.88 -10.29 -15.19
CA ALA A 96 3.23 -11.51 -15.67
C ALA A 96 2.27 -12.09 -14.63
N SER A 97 2.67 -12.08 -13.35
CA SER A 97 1.84 -12.58 -12.26
C SER A 97 0.63 -11.68 -11.99
N LYS A 98 0.76 -10.35 -12.14
CA LYS A 98 -0.40 -9.44 -12.14
C LYS A 98 -1.39 -9.78 -13.25
N GLN A 99 -0.90 -10.01 -14.47
CA GLN A 99 -1.73 -10.45 -15.59
C GLN A 99 -2.40 -11.80 -15.33
N VAL A 100 -1.70 -12.74 -14.69
CA VAL A 100 -2.30 -14.02 -14.26
C VAL A 100 -3.45 -13.79 -13.29
N ILE A 101 -3.31 -12.93 -12.28
CA ILE A 101 -4.40 -12.59 -11.34
C ILE A 101 -5.62 -12.07 -12.13
N THR A 102 -5.40 -11.13 -13.05
CA THR A 102 -6.48 -10.59 -13.89
C THR A 102 -7.14 -11.68 -14.73
N ILE A 103 -6.37 -12.49 -15.48
CA ILE A 103 -6.92 -13.55 -16.34
C ILE A 103 -7.69 -14.58 -15.52
N VAL A 104 -7.15 -15.00 -14.37
CA VAL A 104 -7.82 -15.96 -13.48
C VAL A 104 -9.11 -15.37 -12.92
N SER A 105 -9.10 -14.11 -12.49
CA SER A 105 -10.30 -13.41 -12.02
C SER A 105 -11.41 -13.40 -13.07
N HIS A 106 -11.07 -13.06 -14.32
CA HIS A 106 -12.04 -13.06 -15.42
C HIS A 106 -12.53 -14.48 -15.75
N ALA A 107 -11.64 -15.48 -15.74
CA ALA A 107 -12.02 -16.87 -15.95
C ALA A 107 -12.99 -17.36 -14.87
N PHE A 108 -12.73 -17.02 -13.60
CA PHE A 108 -13.60 -17.34 -12.48
C PHE A 108 -14.97 -16.67 -12.61
N ALA A 109 -15.02 -15.41 -13.05
CA ALA A 109 -16.27 -14.69 -13.28
C ALA A 109 -17.11 -15.35 -14.40
N VAL A 110 -16.49 -15.75 -15.51
CA VAL A 110 -17.17 -16.51 -16.59
C VAL A 110 -17.73 -17.82 -16.05
N ILE A 111 -16.95 -18.54 -15.25
CA ILE A 111 -17.38 -19.79 -14.62
C ILE A 111 -18.59 -19.57 -13.72
N VAL A 112 -18.50 -18.63 -12.76
CA VAL A 112 -19.58 -18.35 -11.81
C VAL A 112 -20.88 -17.95 -12.52
N ARG A 113 -20.77 -17.19 -13.61
CA ARG A 113 -21.91 -16.75 -14.42
C ARG A 113 -22.64 -17.92 -15.09
N ASP A 114 -21.88 -18.85 -15.69
CA ASP A 114 -22.43 -19.83 -16.62
C ASP A 114 -22.63 -21.22 -15.99
N VAL A 115 -22.10 -21.47 -14.78
CA VAL A 115 -21.99 -22.83 -14.22
C VAL A 115 -23.32 -23.45 -13.85
N GLU A 116 -24.29 -22.65 -13.42
CA GLU A 116 -25.62 -23.15 -13.07
C GLU A 116 -26.31 -23.80 -14.28
N TRP A 117 -26.14 -23.20 -15.47
CA TRP A 117 -26.66 -23.75 -16.71
C TRP A 117 -25.94 -25.05 -17.12
N GLU A 118 -24.61 -25.07 -17.07
CA GLU A 118 -23.81 -26.26 -17.39
C GLU A 118 -24.05 -27.42 -16.42
N TYR A 119 -24.23 -27.11 -15.13
CA TYR A 119 -24.54 -28.10 -14.10
C TYR A 119 -25.86 -28.80 -14.41
N ASN A 120 -26.92 -28.04 -14.68
CA ASN A 120 -28.24 -28.58 -14.99
C ASN A 120 -28.28 -29.33 -16.33
N ALA A 121 -27.42 -28.97 -17.29
CA ALA A 121 -27.35 -29.62 -18.60
C ALA A 121 -26.58 -30.96 -18.58
N ARG A 122 -25.73 -31.22 -17.57
CA ARG A 122 -24.84 -32.39 -17.53
C ARG A 122 -25.38 -33.50 -16.62
N LYS A 123 -25.34 -34.74 -17.13
CA LYS A 123 -25.67 -35.94 -16.33
C LYS A 123 -24.71 -36.17 -15.15
N ASP A 124 -23.47 -35.71 -15.26
CA ASP A 124 -22.42 -35.80 -14.20
C ASP A 124 -22.10 -34.42 -13.59
N GLY A 125 -23.12 -33.57 -13.38
CA GLY A 125 -22.96 -32.19 -12.89
C GLY A 125 -22.12 -32.09 -11.60
N SER A 126 -22.33 -32.99 -10.63
CA SER A 126 -21.59 -33.02 -9.35
C SER A 126 -20.09 -33.25 -9.53
N LYS A 127 -19.69 -34.22 -10.36
CA LYS A 127 -18.27 -34.51 -10.65
C LYS A 127 -17.61 -33.34 -11.37
N PHE A 128 -18.34 -32.73 -12.30
CA PHE A 128 -17.87 -31.54 -13.01
C PHE A 128 -17.60 -30.38 -12.05
N LEU A 129 -18.55 -30.08 -11.15
CA LEU A 129 -18.43 -29.00 -10.16
C LEU A 129 -17.28 -29.26 -9.18
N THR A 130 -17.13 -30.50 -8.70
CA THR A 130 -16.03 -30.90 -7.81
C THR A 130 -14.68 -30.71 -8.48
N SER A 131 -14.53 -31.17 -9.73
CA SER A 131 -13.31 -30.97 -10.53
C SER A 131 -12.98 -29.49 -10.71
N LEU A 132 -14.00 -28.67 -10.93
CA LEU A 132 -13.86 -27.22 -11.12
C LEU A 132 -13.39 -26.53 -9.84
N ILE A 133 -14.02 -26.82 -8.71
CA ILE A 133 -13.62 -26.29 -7.40
C ILE A 133 -12.20 -26.70 -7.04
N MET A 134 -11.79 -27.94 -7.33
CA MET A 134 -10.40 -28.37 -7.08
C MET A 134 -9.38 -27.58 -7.92
N LYS A 135 -9.70 -27.26 -9.18
CA LYS A 135 -8.84 -26.40 -10.02
C LYS A 135 -8.77 -24.98 -9.47
N MET A 136 -9.91 -24.41 -9.08
CA MET A 136 -9.98 -23.07 -8.51
C MET A 136 -9.22 -22.99 -7.18
N LYS A 137 -9.41 -23.99 -6.32
CA LYS A 137 -8.71 -24.17 -5.04
C LYS A 137 -7.20 -24.18 -5.23
N LYS A 138 -6.69 -24.95 -6.20
CA LYS A 138 -5.25 -24.97 -6.53
C LYS A 138 -4.70 -23.63 -7.00
N LEU A 139 -5.49 -22.88 -7.78
CA LEU A 139 -5.12 -21.52 -8.21
C LEU A 139 -5.10 -20.56 -7.03
N VAL A 140 -6.12 -20.59 -6.16
CA VAL A 140 -6.20 -19.79 -4.93
C VAL A 140 -5.03 -20.13 -4.00
N GLU A 141 -4.73 -21.40 -3.77
CA GLU A 141 -3.55 -21.86 -3.02
C GLU A 141 -2.27 -21.21 -3.52
N THR A 142 -2.05 -21.28 -4.83
CA THR A 142 -0.80 -20.79 -5.40
C THR A 142 -0.72 -19.27 -5.40
N MET A 143 -1.82 -18.60 -5.75
CA MET A 143 -1.86 -17.14 -5.86
C MET A 143 -1.73 -16.45 -4.50
N PHE A 144 -2.31 -17.05 -3.46
CA PHE A 144 -2.39 -16.45 -2.13
C PHE A 144 -1.43 -17.11 -1.12
N GLY A 145 -0.67 -18.13 -1.53
CA GLY A 145 0.24 -18.86 -0.66
C GLY A 145 -0.48 -19.63 0.45
N LEU A 146 -1.70 -20.07 0.17
CA LEU A 146 -2.52 -20.84 1.10
C LEU A 146 -2.25 -22.33 0.91
N LYS A 147 -2.45 -23.12 1.97
CA LYS A 147 -2.48 -24.58 1.91
C LYS A 147 -3.82 -25.01 2.45
N PHE A 148 -4.73 -25.44 1.59
CA PHE A 148 -6.02 -25.89 2.07
C PHE A 148 -5.85 -27.24 2.75
N GLU A 149 -6.52 -27.36 3.88
CA GLU A 149 -6.65 -28.62 4.59
C GLU A 149 -7.67 -29.50 3.85
N SER A 150 -7.45 -30.81 3.87
CA SER A 150 -8.49 -31.79 3.52
C SER A 150 -9.61 -31.77 4.56
N VAL A 151 -10.80 -32.25 4.20
CA VAL A 151 -11.95 -32.34 5.13
C VAL A 151 -11.56 -33.06 6.44
N THR A 152 -10.75 -34.12 6.32
CA THR A 152 -10.25 -34.89 7.47
C THR A 152 -9.27 -34.10 8.34
N GLU A 153 -8.39 -33.31 7.73
CA GLU A 153 -7.44 -32.45 8.45
C GLU A 153 -8.16 -31.27 9.12
N GLN A 154 -9.14 -30.66 8.45
CA GLN A 154 -9.95 -29.59 9.02
C GLN A 154 -10.67 -30.08 10.29
N ARG A 155 -11.33 -31.24 10.21
CA ARG A 155 -11.96 -31.88 11.37
C ARG A 155 -10.97 -32.08 12.50
N ARG A 156 -9.85 -32.73 12.23
CA ARG A 156 -8.81 -32.99 13.23
C ARG A 156 -8.31 -31.69 13.89
N SER A 157 -8.12 -30.63 13.11
CA SER A 157 -7.68 -29.33 13.63
C SER A 157 -8.74 -28.66 14.51
N ILE A 158 -10.02 -28.78 14.16
CA ILE A 158 -11.13 -28.28 14.99
C ILE A 158 -11.20 -29.06 16.31
N TYR A 159 -11.08 -30.40 16.30
CA TYR A 159 -11.02 -31.22 17.52
C TYR A 159 -9.91 -30.77 18.47
N GLN A 160 -8.71 -30.55 17.92
CA GLN A 160 -7.58 -30.04 18.70
C GLN A 160 -7.84 -28.65 19.28
N THR A 161 -8.49 -27.77 18.50
CA THR A 161 -8.81 -26.40 18.94
C THR A 161 -9.84 -26.37 20.05
N LEU A 162 -10.80 -27.29 20.03
CA LEU A 162 -11.84 -27.43 21.06
C LEU A 162 -11.37 -28.21 22.31
N GLY A 163 -10.13 -28.73 22.32
CA GLY A 163 -9.55 -29.43 23.46
C GLY A 163 -10.01 -30.89 23.61
N PHE A 164 -10.57 -31.49 22.57
CA PHE A 164 -10.97 -32.90 22.59
C PHE A 164 -9.79 -33.81 22.24
N THR A 165 -9.53 -34.82 23.08
CA THR A 165 -8.36 -35.73 22.97
C THR A 165 -8.66 -37.03 22.21
N SER A 166 -9.92 -37.31 21.87
CA SER A 166 -10.34 -38.51 21.13
C SER A 166 -11.35 -38.15 20.02
N PRO A 167 -11.20 -38.70 18.80
CA PRO A 167 -12.17 -38.53 17.73
C PRO A 167 -13.29 -39.57 17.89
N ASP A 168 -14.12 -39.44 18.93
CA ASP A 168 -15.41 -40.13 18.91
C ASP A 168 -16.29 -39.43 17.85
N LEU A 169 -16.24 -39.99 16.64
CA LEU A 169 -16.76 -39.46 15.38
C LEU A 169 -18.26 -39.15 15.40
N ASP A 170 -19.02 -39.70 16.34
CA ASP A 170 -20.49 -39.57 16.40
C ASP A 170 -20.99 -38.32 17.14
N VAL A 171 -20.12 -37.60 17.87
CA VAL A 171 -20.56 -36.49 18.75
C VAL A 171 -20.60 -35.12 18.04
N ILE A 172 -19.97 -34.98 16.86
CA ILE A 172 -19.90 -33.71 16.12
C ILE A 172 -20.51 -33.82 14.72
N SER A 173 -21.75 -34.29 14.65
CA SER A 173 -22.63 -34.04 13.49
C SER A 173 -23.30 -32.66 13.56
N LYS A 174 -23.02 -31.88 14.62
CA LYS A 174 -23.63 -30.56 14.81
C LYS A 174 -22.63 -29.47 14.46
N ARG A 175 -23.00 -28.68 13.46
CA ARG A 175 -22.35 -27.40 13.12
C ARG A 175 -22.03 -26.58 14.37
N PRO A 176 -20.96 -25.77 14.36
CA PRO A 176 -20.59 -24.97 15.51
C PRO A 176 -21.74 -24.03 15.90
N SER A 177 -22.35 -24.23 17.09
CA SER A 177 -23.33 -23.29 17.67
C SER A 177 -22.76 -21.89 17.89
N SER A 178 -21.44 -21.74 17.76
CA SER A 178 -20.71 -20.47 17.78
C SER A 178 -21.09 -19.50 16.65
N TRP A 179 -21.89 -19.91 15.67
CA TRP A 179 -22.31 -19.07 14.55
C TRP A 179 -23.63 -18.33 14.79
N ASP A 180 -24.36 -18.68 15.85
CA ASP A 180 -25.74 -18.23 16.05
C ASP A 180 -25.85 -16.77 16.53
N ILE A 181 -24.72 -16.14 16.88
CA ILE A 181 -24.66 -14.79 17.45
C ILE A 181 -23.45 -14.04 16.88
N PHE A 182 -23.61 -12.74 16.60
CA PHE A 182 -22.48 -11.85 16.31
C PHE A 182 -21.90 -11.26 17.60
N PRO A 183 -20.56 -11.15 17.71
CA PRO A 183 -19.56 -11.64 16.77
C PRO A 183 -19.42 -13.17 16.79
N VAL A 184 -19.25 -13.79 15.62
CA VAL A 184 -19.00 -15.22 15.47
C VAL A 184 -17.71 -15.60 16.20
N ALA A 185 -17.77 -16.57 17.12
CA ALA A 185 -16.58 -17.00 17.84
C ALA A 185 -15.57 -17.67 16.90
N ASN A 186 -14.27 -17.61 17.18
CA ASN A 186 -13.23 -18.22 16.33
C ASN A 186 -12.94 -19.70 16.62
N SER A 187 -13.72 -20.36 17.46
CA SER A 187 -13.53 -21.76 17.83
C SER A 187 -13.56 -22.72 16.64
N TRP A 188 -14.24 -22.34 15.55
CA TRP A 188 -14.29 -23.09 14.29
C TRP A 188 -13.08 -22.85 13.37
N GLN A 189 -12.30 -21.79 13.60
CA GLN A 189 -11.21 -21.43 12.70
C GLN A 189 -9.98 -22.30 12.93
N THR A 190 -9.68 -23.18 11.98
CA THR A 190 -8.37 -23.85 11.89
C THR A 190 -7.26 -22.86 11.58
N GLN A 191 -6.00 -23.29 11.65
CA GLN A 191 -4.87 -22.44 11.30
C GLN A 191 -4.95 -21.94 9.84
N TYR A 192 -5.40 -22.81 8.93
CA TYR A 192 -5.68 -22.43 7.56
C TYR A 192 -6.72 -21.31 7.46
N HIS A 193 -7.88 -21.42 8.12
CA HIS A 193 -8.93 -20.40 8.07
C HIS A 193 -8.47 -19.04 8.64
N LYS A 194 -7.60 -19.06 9.66
CA LYS A 194 -6.97 -17.84 10.19
C LYS A 194 -6.05 -17.17 9.16
N GLU A 195 -5.29 -17.95 8.40
CA GLU A 195 -4.43 -17.44 7.33
C GLU A 195 -5.25 -16.90 6.13
N VAL A 196 -6.34 -17.58 5.74
CA VAL A 196 -7.29 -17.08 4.73
C VAL A 196 -7.85 -15.73 5.15
N ALA A 197 -8.40 -15.65 6.36
CA ALA A 197 -9.04 -14.43 6.85
C ALA A 197 -8.06 -13.24 6.89
N LYS A 198 -6.80 -13.53 7.24
CA LYS A 198 -5.71 -12.56 7.23
C LYS A 198 -5.34 -12.10 5.83
N VAL A 199 -5.20 -13.02 4.86
CA VAL A 199 -4.94 -12.66 3.45
C VAL A 199 -6.06 -11.75 2.92
N VAL A 200 -7.30 -12.15 3.14
CA VAL A 200 -8.50 -11.40 2.74
C VAL A 200 -8.48 -9.98 3.28
N LEU A 201 -8.28 -9.82 4.60
CA LEU A 201 -8.22 -8.50 5.23
C LEU A 201 -7.09 -7.65 4.66
N CYS A 202 -5.92 -8.24 4.40
CA CYS A 202 -4.78 -7.52 3.83
C CYS A 202 -5.08 -7.00 2.42
N ILE A 203 -5.77 -7.78 1.59
CA ILE A 203 -6.16 -7.36 0.24
C ILE A 203 -7.23 -6.27 0.30
N CYS A 204 -8.21 -6.38 1.20
CA CYS A 204 -9.22 -5.34 1.42
C CYS A 204 -8.60 -3.99 1.85
N VAL A 205 -7.61 -4.04 2.74
CA VAL A 205 -6.85 -2.83 3.12
C VAL A 205 -6.07 -2.31 1.90
N ALA A 206 -5.35 -3.18 1.19
CA ALA A 206 -4.57 -2.80 0.02
C ALA A 206 -5.44 -2.13 -1.06
N SER A 207 -6.66 -2.65 -1.30
CA SER A 207 -7.61 -2.06 -2.25
C SER A 207 -8.13 -0.68 -1.87
N ASN A 208 -7.81 -0.19 -0.67
CA ASN A 208 -8.26 1.10 -0.14
C ASN A 208 -7.13 2.12 0.09
N VAL A 209 -5.87 1.68 0.17
CA VAL A 209 -4.74 2.54 0.60
C VAL A 209 -3.63 2.71 -0.45
N THR A 210 -3.72 2.13 -1.64
CA THR A 210 -2.61 2.21 -2.60
C THR A 210 -2.47 3.61 -3.19
N PHE A 211 -1.43 4.34 -2.74
CA PHE A 211 -0.88 5.48 -3.49
C PHE A 211 0.49 5.20 -4.11
N VAL A 212 1.21 4.17 -3.66
CA VAL A 212 2.43 3.66 -4.30
C VAL A 212 2.59 2.22 -3.81
N SER A 213 2.70 1.22 -4.70
CA SER A 213 2.94 -0.14 -4.22
C SER A 213 4.34 -0.25 -3.59
N GLY A 214 5.30 0.53 -4.10
CA GLY A 214 6.72 0.52 -3.73
C GLY A 214 7.53 -0.50 -4.54
N TRP A 215 6.92 -1.09 -5.57
CA TRP A 215 7.35 -2.34 -6.22
C TRP A 215 7.93 -2.07 -7.61
N LYS A 216 7.79 -0.85 -8.14
CA LYS A 216 8.47 -0.43 -9.36
C LYS A 216 9.50 0.66 -9.07
N ARG A 217 10.66 0.53 -9.70
CA ARG A 217 11.75 1.51 -9.68
C ARG A 217 11.32 2.92 -10.15
N ASP A 218 10.20 2.98 -10.87
CA ASP A 218 9.66 4.15 -11.54
C ASP A 218 8.23 4.50 -11.07
N GLU A 219 7.74 3.88 -9.98
CA GLU A 219 6.34 4.04 -9.52
C GLU A 219 6.02 5.44 -8.97
N THR A 220 7.05 6.20 -8.65
CA THR A 220 6.97 7.63 -8.28
C THR A 220 7.11 8.55 -9.48
N VAL A 221 7.30 8.01 -10.69
CA VAL A 221 7.36 8.79 -11.92
C VAL A 221 5.92 9.06 -12.37
N MET A 222 5.50 10.33 -12.30
CA MET A 222 4.16 10.79 -12.66
C MET A 222 3.67 10.27 -14.03
N SER A 223 4.56 10.09 -15.00
CA SER A 223 4.21 9.56 -16.33
C SER A 223 3.86 8.07 -16.34
N GLN A 224 4.30 7.28 -15.35
CA GLN A 224 3.92 5.87 -15.19
C GLN A 224 2.64 5.71 -14.36
N LEU A 225 2.44 6.55 -13.35
CA LEU A 225 1.15 6.63 -12.62
C LEU A 225 0.00 6.94 -13.59
N ARG A 226 0.22 7.87 -14.53
CA ARG A 226 -0.73 8.17 -15.61
C ARG A 226 -0.92 7.05 -16.66
N LYS A 227 0.03 6.12 -16.80
CA LYS A 227 0.00 5.02 -17.80
C LYS A 227 -0.55 3.69 -17.27
N ALA A 228 -0.56 3.49 -15.96
CA ALA A 228 -1.05 2.29 -15.29
C ALA A 228 -2.48 2.54 -14.77
N SER A 229 -3.40 2.78 -15.69
CA SER A 229 -4.60 3.56 -15.43
C SER A 229 -5.87 2.70 -15.31
N GLY A 230 -6.69 3.00 -14.32
CA GLY A 230 -8.03 2.48 -14.12
C GLY A 230 -8.81 3.36 -13.12
N ARG A 231 -10.09 3.61 -13.38
CA ARG A 231 -10.98 4.42 -12.54
C ARG A 231 -11.43 3.67 -11.27
N ASN A 232 -10.54 3.41 -10.32
CA ASN A 232 -10.92 2.65 -9.12
C ASN A 232 -11.20 3.49 -7.87
N GLY A 233 -12.24 3.08 -7.13
CA GLY A 233 -12.87 3.68 -5.95
C GLY A 233 -12.07 3.68 -4.63
N PHE A 234 -10.77 4.00 -4.63
CA PHE A 234 -9.97 4.27 -3.42
C PHE A 234 -10.50 5.40 -2.50
N ILE A 235 -10.85 5.08 -1.26
CA ILE A 235 -11.39 6.05 -0.29
C ILE A 235 -10.54 6.14 0.98
N GLY A 236 -9.50 5.31 1.14
CA GLY A 236 -8.72 5.22 2.38
C GLY A 236 -9.35 4.23 3.37
N VAL A 237 -8.69 4.06 4.52
CA VAL A 237 -9.18 3.22 5.62
C VAL A 237 -9.35 4.04 6.90
N GLN A 238 -10.37 3.72 7.68
CA GLN A 238 -10.58 4.22 9.02
C GLN A 238 -10.13 3.17 10.04
N VAL A 239 -9.47 3.59 11.12
CA VAL A 239 -9.16 2.72 12.25
C VAL A 239 -9.87 3.22 13.49
N GLU A 240 -10.88 2.47 13.96
CA GLU A 240 -11.70 2.83 15.12
C GLU A 240 -11.98 1.60 16.00
N GLN A 241 -11.90 1.74 17.33
CA GLN A 241 -12.18 0.66 18.29
C GLN A 241 -11.43 -0.68 18.01
N LYS A 242 -10.22 -0.55 17.44
CA LYS A 242 -9.36 -1.66 17.00
C LYS A 242 -9.91 -2.45 15.82
N LEU A 243 -10.76 -1.83 14.99
CA LEU A 243 -11.22 -2.33 13.71
C LEU A 243 -10.64 -1.46 12.60
N VAL A 244 -10.35 -2.09 11.46
CA VAL A 244 -9.95 -1.39 10.23
C VAL A 244 -11.12 -1.49 9.26
N THR A 245 -11.61 -0.33 8.83
CA THR A 245 -12.79 -0.20 7.99
C THR A 245 -12.43 0.49 6.68
N GLY A 246 -13.03 0.05 5.57
CA GLY A 246 -12.88 0.71 4.28
C GLY A 246 -13.99 0.31 3.32
N CYS A 247 -13.95 0.80 2.08
CA CYS A 247 -15.00 0.51 1.10
C CYS A 247 -14.44 -0.28 -0.07
N LEU A 248 -15.18 -1.28 -0.52
CA LEU A 248 -14.73 -2.12 -1.62
C LEU A 248 -15.33 -1.60 -2.93
N HIS A 249 -14.89 -2.17 -4.05
CA HIS A 249 -15.48 -1.84 -5.34
C HIS A 249 -16.96 -2.24 -5.37
N GLU A 250 -17.82 -1.48 -6.05
CA GLU A 250 -19.28 -1.68 -6.03
C GLU A 250 -19.68 -3.10 -6.44
N ASN A 251 -19.00 -3.68 -7.43
CA ASN A 251 -19.24 -5.07 -7.85
C ASN A 251 -18.90 -6.08 -6.73
N THR A 252 -17.80 -5.86 -6.01
CA THR A 252 -17.36 -6.67 -4.88
C THR A 252 -18.38 -6.58 -3.74
N GLU A 253 -18.90 -5.39 -3.45
CA GLU A 253 -19.96 -5.17 -2.45
C GLU A 253 -21.28 -5.87 -2.85
N LYS A 254 -21.72 -5.74 -4.11
CA LYS A 254 -22.93 -6.42 -4.62
C LYS A 254 -22.82 -7.95 -4.53
N MET A 255 -21.63 -8.49 -4.83
CA MET A 255 -21.37 -9.92 -4.73
C MET A 255 -21.38 -10.38 -3.27
N LEU A 256 -20.81 -9.59 -2.35
CA LEU A 256 -20.85 -9.86 -0.91
C LEU A 256 -22.29 -9.82 -0.36
N ALA A 257 -23.10 -8.84 -0.77
CA ALA A 257 -24.51 -8.75 -0.42
C ALA A 257 -25.30 -10.01 -0.87
N SER A 258 -25.06 -10.42 -2.12
CA SER A 258 -25.69 -11.63 -2.70
C SER A 258 -25.25 -12.89 -1.95
N THR A 259 -23.99 -12.93 -1.51
CA THR A 259 -23.42 -14.03 -0.72
C THR A 259 -24.11 -14.14 0.64
N TRP A 260 -24.31 -13.03 1.35
CA TRP A 260 -25.04 -13.02 2.63
C TRP A 260 -26.49 -13.49 2.49
N LYS A 261 -27.19 -13.08 1.42
CA LYS A 261 -28.55 -13.56 1.12
C LYS A 261 -28.59 -15.07 0.92
N LYS A 262 -27.54 -15.63 0.29
CA LYS A 262 -27.41 -17.06 0.03
C LYS A 262 -27.05 -17.85 1.29
N LEU A 263 -26.10 -17.34 2.07
CA LEU A 263 -25.72 -17.88 3.38
C LEU A 263 -26.92 -17.95 4.33
N GLY A 264 -27.77 -16.92 4.40
CA GLY A 264 -28.96 -16.94 5.25
C GLY A 264 -29.97 -18.05 4.89
N LYS A 265 -29.97 -18.56 3.66
CA LYS A 265 -30.78 -19.73 3.27
C LYS A 265 -30.15 -21.05 3.71
N LEU A 266 -28.83 -21.18 3.55
CA LEU A 266 -28.06 -22.39 3.88
C LEU A 266 -27.79 -22.56 5.39
N LEU A 267 -27.72 -21.42 6.08
CA LEU A 267 -27.45 -21.29 7.50
C LEU A 267 -28.52 -20.38 8.15
N PRO A 268 -29.77 -20.85 8.30
CA PRO A 268 -30.84 -20.04 8.92
C PRO A 268 -30.55 -19.62 10.36
N GLN A 269 -29.66 -20.35 11.04
CA GLN A 269 -29.19 -20.04 12.39
C GLN A 269 -28.23 -18.85 12.44
N LEU A 270 -27.62 -18.48 11.31
CA LEU A 270 -26.71 -17.34 11.23
C LEU A 270 -27.51 -16.05 11.45
N PRO A 271 -27.01 -15.09 12.27
CA PRO A 271 -27.72 -13.85 12.50
C PRO A 271 -27.98 -13.12 11.17
N ALA A 272 -29.20 -12.62 11.01
CA ALA A 272 -29.57 -11.87 9.82
C ALA A 272 -28.72 -10.59 9.74
N LEU A 273 -27.98 -10.45 8.63
CA LEU A 273 -27.20 -9.27 8.33
C LEU A 273 -27.73 -8.62 7.04
N ASP A 274 -28.33 -7.44 7.15
CA ASP A 274 -28.61 -6.61 5.99
C ASP A 274 -27.36 -5.83 5.57
N PHE A 275 -26.51 -6.50 4.80
CA PHE A 275 -25.24 -5.92 4.35
C PHE A 275 -25.42 -4.61 3.55
N ASN A 276 -26.48 -4.50 2.75
CA ASN A 276 -26.72 -3.31 1.93
C ASN A 276 -27.06 -2.09 2.79
N SER A 277 -27.92 -2.27 3.80
CA SER A 277 -28.24 -1.20 4.75
C SER A 277 -26.97 -0.75 5.50
N ARG A 278 -26.18 -1.70 5.99
CA ARG A 278 -24.96 -1.38 6.75
C ARG A 278 -23.90 -0.65 5.93
N ILE A 279 -23.71 -1.03 4.67
CA ILE A 279 -22.82 -0.31 3.75
C ILE A 279 -23.35 1.10 3.47
N ALA A 280 -24.66 1.28 3.32
CA ALA A 280 -25.23 2.62 3.15
C ALA A 280 -24.94 3.51 4.36
N ASP A 281 -25.10 2.99 5.57
CA ASP A 281 -24.77 3.71 6.81
C ASP A 281 -23.29 4.12 6.86
N ILE A 282 -22.38 3.24 6.43
CA ILE A 282 -20.95 3.55 6.33
C ILE A 282 -20.66 4.63 5.30
N LYS A 283 -21.30 4.58 4.13
CA LYS A 283 -21.16 5.61 3.09
C LYS A 283 -21.76 6.96 3.50
N ASP A 284 -22.71 6.94 4.43
CA ASP A 284 -23.29 8.14 5.03
C ASP A 284 -22.52 8.70 6.23
N SER A 285 -21.54 7.94 6.73
CA SER A 285 -20.70 8.35 7.85
C SER A 285 -19.88 9.62 7.55
N LYS A 286 -19.55 10.35 8.63
CA LYS A 286 -18.76 11.58 8.54
C LYS A 286 -17.38 11.36 7.92
N TRP A 287 -16.71 10.25 8.25
CA TRP A 287 -15.36 9.96 7.75
C TRP A 287 -15.38 9.66 6.24
N TYR A 288 -16.35 8.87 5.78
CA TYR A 288 -16.46 8.51 4.37
C TYR A 288 -16.76 9.74 3.53
N ARG A 289 -17.74 10.56 3.93
CA ARG A 289 -18.09 11.80 3.24
C ARG A 289 -16.93 12.79 3.20
N ALA A 290 -16.22 12.98 4.32
CA ALA A 290 -15.04 13.84 4.36
C ALA A 290 -13.97 13.37 3.37
N THR A 291 -13.72 12.05 3.31
CA THR A 291 -12.68 11.49 2.44
C THR A 291 -13.10 11.47 0.96
N ALA A 292 -14.39 11.23 0.67
CA ALA A 292 -14.94 11.32 -0.67
C ALA A 292 -14.88 12.76 -1.23
N VAL A 293 -15.12 13.78 -0.39
CA VAL A 293 -14.96 15.20 -0.76
C VAL A 293 -13.49 15.52 -1.04
N VAL A 294 -12.55 15.14 -0.16
CA VAL A 294 -11.11 15.32 -0.40
C VAL A 294 -10.70 14.65 -1.71
N ARG A 295 -11.21 13.46 -1.98
CA ARG A 295 -10.89 12.74 -3.22
C ARG A 295 -11.41 13.46 -4.47
N SER A 296 -12.69 13.77 -4.50
CA SER A 296 -13.33 14.42 -5.65
C SER A 296 -12.77 15.81 -5.96
N THR A 297 -12.19 16.48 -4.95
CA THR A 297 -11.56 17.80 -5.09
C THR A 297 -10.06 17.72 -5.41
N THR A 298 -9.33 16.76 -4.84
CA THR A 298 -7.86 16.67 -4.96
C THR A 298 -7.39 15.78 -6.11
N PHE A 299 -8.15 14.73 -6.43
CA PHE A 299 -7.74 13.69 -7.39
C PHE A 299 -8.74 13.51 -8.53
N LYS A 300 -9.48 14.57 -8.89
CA LYS A 300 -10.56 14.53 -9.87
C LYS A 300 -10.14 13.94 -11.23
N ASP A 301 -8.88 14.15 -11.61
CA ASP A 301 -8.31 13.73 -12.90
C ASP A 301 -7.12 12.74 -12.77
N ASP A 302 -6.74 12.36 -11.53
CA ASP A 302 -5.60 11.47 -11.28
C ASP A 302 -6.08 10.03 -11.03
N GLU A 303 -5.83 9.15 -12.00
CA GLU A 303 -6.11 7.72 -11.87
C GLU A 303 -5.06 7.02 -11.00
N VAL A 304 -5.53 6.27 -10.01
CA VAL A 304 -4.67 5.54 -9.07
C VAL A 304 -4.32 4.17 -9.62
N ALA A 305 -3.03 3.85 -9.66
CA ALA A 305 -2.54 2.57 -10.16
C ALA A 305 -3.05 1.41 -9.29
N SER A 306 -3.84 0.51 -9.89
CA SER A 306 -4.21 -0.77 -9.26
C SER A 306 -3.14 -1.84 -9.56
N SER A 307 -2.77 -2.63 -8.56
CA SER A 307 -1.79 -3.72 -8.69
C SER A 307 -2.39 -5.12 -8.74
N GLY A 308 -3.71 -5.21 -8.88
CA GLY A 308 -4.46 -6.46 -9.01
C GLY A 308 -5.30 -6.80 -7.78
N GLU A 309 -5.47 -5.87 -6.84
CA GLU A 309 -6.24 -6.05 -5.60
C GLU A 309 -7.70 -6.36 -5.89
N VAL A 310 -8.34 -5.59 -6.78
CA VAL A 310 -9.75 -5.82 -7.17
C VAL A 310 -9.92 -7.19 -7.83
N PRO A 311 -9.14 -7.54 -8.89
CA PRO A 311 -9.15 -8.90 -9.42
C PRO A 311 -8.87 -10.01 -8.39
N ALA A 312 -8.01 -9.76 -7.40
CA ALA A 312 -7.73 -10.72 -6.34
C ALA A 312 -8.94 -10.94 -5.42
N LEU A 313 -9.62 -9.86 -5.01
CA LEU A 313 -10.87 -9.96 -4.24
C LEU A 313 -11.96 -10.66 -5.06
N ASP A 314 -12.11 -10.31 -6.34
CA ASP A 314 -13.11 -10.92 -7.22
C ASP A 314 -12.82 -12.42 -7.44
N THR A 315 -11.55 -12.83 -7.49
CA THR A 315 -11.14 -14.25 -7.53
C THR A 315 -11.59 -14.99 -6.25
N LEU A 316 -11.33 -14.42 -5.07
CA LEU A 316 -11.73 -15.01 -3.79
C LEU A 316 -13.27 -15.09 -3.65
N LEU A 317 -13.97 -14.03 -4.05
CA LEU A 317 -15.44 -13.99 -4.03
C LEU A 317 -16.05 -14.97 -5.04
N SER A 318 -15.45 -15.15 -6.20
CA SER A 318 -15.90 -16.15 -7.17
C SER A 318 -15.67 -17.57 -6.66
N PHE A 319 -14.53 -17.81 -6.01
CA PHE A 319 -14.26 -19.10 -5.38
C PHE A 319 -15.25 -19.43 -4.26
N GLN A 320 -15.55 -18.51 -3.34
CA GLN A 320 -16.56 -18.77 -2.31
C GLN A 320 -17.94 -19.00 -2.93
N TRP A 321 -18.29 -18.32 -4.03
CA TRP A 321 -19.60 -18.45 -4.65
C TRP A 321 -19.78 -19.83 -5.24
N MET A 322 -18.71 -20.38 -5.83
CA MET A 322 -18.64 -21.76 -6.28
C MET A 322 -18.80 -22.74 -5.10
N CYS A 323 -18.13 -22.48 -3.98
CA CYS A 323 -18.28 -23.30 -2.77
C CYS A 323 -19.73 -23.29 -2.26
N LEU A 324 -20.40 -22.13 -2.27
CA LEU A 324 -21.81 -22.00 -1.89
C LEU A 324 -22.75 -22.74 -2.85
N MET A 325 -22.50 -22.68 -4.16
CA MET A 325 -23.29 -23.44 -5.13
C MET A 325 -23.14 -24.94 -4.93
N MET A 326 -21.93 -25.43 -4.64
CA MET A 326 -21.74 -26.85 -4.33
C MET A 326 -22.40 -27.24 -3.02
N ALA A 327 -22.34 -26.39 -1.99
CA ALA A 327 -22.97 -26.62 -0.69
C ALA A 327 -24.52 -26.63 -0.73
N GLU A 328 -25.14 -26.08 -1.79
CA GLU A 328 -26.59 -26.16 -2.03
C GLU A 328 -27.06 -27.50 -2.60
N MET A 329 -26.13 -28.34 -3.07
CA MET A 329 -26.50 -29.61 -3.66
C MET A 329 -27.05 -30.57 -2.61
N GLU A 330 -28.25 -31.10 -2.85
CA GLU A 330 -28.94 -32.00 -1.92
C GLU A 330 -28.19 -33.32 -1.68
N ASP A 331 -27.54 -33.85 -2.71
CA ASP A 331 -26.81 -35.12 -2.66
C ASP A 331 -25.38 -35.00 -2.12
N LEU A 332 -24.96 -33.83 -1.66
CA LEU A 332 -23.61 -33.64 -1.16
C LEU A 332 -23.47 -34.16 0.28
N ASP A 333 -22.41 -34.92 0.52
CA ASP A 333 -22.01 -35.33 1.87
C ASP A 333 -21.92 -34.11 2.82
N GLU A 334 -22.60 -34.19 3.98
CA GLU A 334 -22.69 -33.07 4.92
C GLU A 334 -21.30 -32.63 5.43
N ASP A 335 -20.32 -33.53 5.49
CA ASP A 335 -18.95 -33.17 5.90
C ASP A 335 -18.27 -32.28 4.86
N ILE A 336 -18.49 -32.58 3.58
CA ILE A 336 -17.98 -31.78 2.46
C ILE A 336 -18.69 -30.43 2.45
N LYS A 337 -20.00 -30.41 2.68
CA LYS A 337 -20.80 -29.20 2.76
C LYS A 337 -20.33 -28.28 3.88
N ASP A 338 -20.12 -28.82 5.08
CA ASP A 338 -19.60 -28.05 6.20
C ASP A 338 -18.18 -27.51 5.92
N ALA A 339 -17.29 -28.32 5.32
CA ALA A 339 -15.96 -27.87 4.91
C ALA A 339 -16.01 -26.69 3.91
N LEU A 340 -16.90 -26.76 2.91
CA LEU A 340 -17.13 -25.67 1.95
C LEU A 340 -17.67 -24.41 2.64
N LEU A 341 -18.58 -24.57 3.60
CA LEU A 341 -19.12 -23.43 4.36
C LEU A 341 -18.05 -22.80 5.26
N LEU A 342 -17.14 -23.57 5.85
CA LEU A 342 -16.00 -23.05 6.60
C LEU A 342 -15.06 -22.24 5.69
N ASP A 343 -14.76 -22.73 4.48
CA ASP A 343 -13.99 -22.02 3.46
C ASP A 343 -14.66 -20.67 3.10
N VAL A 344 -15.98 -20.68 2.89
CA VAL A 344 -16.76 -19.46 2.61
C VAL A 344 -16.68 -18.49 3.77
N MET A 345 -16.91 -18.93 5.00
CA MET A 345 -16.91 -18.08 6.19
C MET A 345 -15.53 -17.47 6.47
N GLY A 346 -14.45 -18.20 6.14
CA GLY A 346 -13.07 -17.71 6.19
C GLY A 346 -12.81 -16.49 5.28
N ILE A 347 -13.60 -16.33 4.21
CA ILE A 347 -13.50 -15.23 3.25
C ILE A 347 -14.54 -14.14 3.56
N VAL A 348 -15.81 -14.50 3.74
CA VAL A 348 -16.92 -13.54 3.89
C VAL A 348 -16.79 -12.70 5.15
N LEU A 349 -16.58 -13.33 6.31
CA LEU A 349 -16.60 -12.64 7.59
C LEU A 349 -15.54 -11.51 7.70
N PRO A 350 -14.26 -11.73 7.35
CA PRO A 350 -13.26 -10.66 7.39
C PRO A 350 -13.50 -9.55 6.35
N MET A 351 -13.98 -9.86 5.14
CA MET A 351 -14.37 -8.81 4.18
C MET A 351 -15.54 -7.98 4.70
N THR A 352 -16.54 -8.66 5.27
CA THR A 352 -17.76 -8.00 5.78
C THR A 352 -17.42 -7.09 6.96
N GLN A 353 -16.64 -7.59 7.92
CA GLN A 353 -16.14 -6.80 9.05
C GLN A 353 -15.37 -5.56 8.58
N PHE A 354 -14.51 -5.71 7.56
CA PHE A 354 -13.80 -4.58 6.97
C PHE A 354 -14.74 -3.56 6.31
N CYS A 355 -15.78 -4.03 5.62
CA CYS A 355 -16.75 -3.17 4.95
C CYS A 355 -17.63 -2.38 5.92
N ILE A 356 -18.18 -3.05 6.94
CA ILE A 356 -19.20 -2.44 7.82
C ILE A 356 -18.61 -1.82 9.09
N GLY A 357 -17.35 -2.09 9.40
CA GLY A 357 -16.67 -1.53 10.57
C GLY A 357 -17.23 -2.01 11.92
N GLU A 358 -17.93 -3.15 11.94
CA GLU A 358 -18.49 -3.77 13.14
C GLU A 358 -17.82 -5.12 13.40
N ARG A 359 -17.74 -5.53 14.67
CA ARG A 359 -17.21 -6.86 15.02
C ARG A 359 -18.18 -7.94 14.58
N ILE A 360 -17.83 -8.65 13.51
CA ILE A 360 -18.55 -9.83 13.03
C ILE A 360 -17.79 -11.11 13.38
N LEU A 361 -16.46 -11.05 13.53
CA LEU A 361 -15.62 -12.22 13.83
C LEU A 361 -14.74 -11.96 15.07
N VAL A 362 -14.77 -12.87 16.05
CA VAL A 362 -13.91 -12.84 17.25
C VAL A 362 -12.54 -13.44 16.93
N SER A 363 -11.70 -12.75 16.18
CA SER A 363 -10.35 -13.23 15.86
C SER A 363 -9.45 -13.19 17.13
N GLN A 364 -9.06 -14.35 17.72
CA GLN A 364 -7.96 -14.40 18.74
C GLN A 364 -6.66 -13.86 18.14
N THR A 365 -6.46 -14.02 16.83
CA THR A 365 -5.38 -13.42 16.06
C THR A 365 -5.43 -11.88 16.08
N GLU A 366 -6.61 -11.26 16.21
CA GLU A 366 -6.78 -9.83 16.42
C GLU A 366 -6.35 -9.46 17.83
N LEU A 367 -6.72 -10.24 18.85
CA LEU A 367 -6.40 -9.94 20.24
C LEU A 367 -4.91 -10.18 20.57
N GLU A 368 -4.30 -11.21 20.00
CA GLU A 368 -2.86 -11.50 20.15
C GLU A 368 -1.99 -10.63 19.25
N ARG A 369 -2.42 -10.25 18.03
CA ARG A 369 -1.75 -9.18 17.28
C ARG A 369 -1.95 -7.83 17.94
N GLN A 370 -3.13 -7.50 18.45
CA GLN A 370 -3.36 -6.23 19.15
C GLN A 370 -2.53 -6.16 20.42
N LYS A 371 -2.37 -7.25 21.18
CA LYS A 371 -1.44 -7.28 22.31
C LYS A 371 0.02 -7.23 21.87
N ARG A 372 0.46 -7.99 20.85
CA ARG A 372 1.88 -8.02 20.39
C ARG A 372 2.33 -6.79 19.62
N ILE A 373 1.45 -6.17 18.81
CA ILE A 373 1.66 -4.86 18.16
C ILE A 373 1.74 -3.75 19.23
N MET A 374 1.09 -3.93 20.38
CA MET A 374 1.13 -2.97 21.49
C MET A 374 2.22 -3.24 22.56
N SER A 375 3.00 -4.35 22.52
CA SER A 375 3.87 -4.72 23.67
C SER A 375 5.37 -5.03 23.44
N ASN A 376 5.92 -5.31 22.24
CA ASN A 376 7.38 -5.25 22.01
C ASN A 376 7.79 -5.45 20.52
N PRO A 377 8.82 -4.76 19.97
CA PRO A 377 9.13 -4.73 18.53
C PRO A 377 10.28 -5.64 18.05
N ALA A 378 10.75 -6.62 18.84
CA ALA A 378 11.81 -7.55 18.41
C ALA A 378 11.44 -9.02 18.66
N LEU A 379 11.63 -9.84 17.61
CA LEU A 379 11.68 -11.33 17.55
C LEU A 379 10.34 -12.10 17.44
N LEU A 380 10.16 -13.23 16.73
CA LEU A 380 10.93 -14.07 15.77
C LEU A 380 9.93 -15.09 15.09
N PRO A 381 10.34 -16.29 14.61
CA PRO A 381 10.41 -16.74 13.21
C PRO A 381 9.20 -17.56 12.72
N VAL A 382 8.81 -17.47 11.44
CA VAL A 382 7.90 -18.47 10.84
C VAL A 382 8.33 -18.76 9.41
N SER A 383 8.89 -19.95 9.23
CA SER A 383 9.06 -20.62 7.94
C SER A 383 7.69 -20.90 7.31
N ALA A 384 7.61 -20.71 5.99
CA ALA A 384 6.51 -21.05 5.08
C ALA A 384 5.32 -20.05 5.00
N LEU A 385 5.58 -18.87 4.45
CA LEU A 385 4.65 -18.12 3.59
C LEU A 385 5.50 -17.37 2.54
N PRO A 386 5.00 -17.07 1.32
CA PRO A 386 5.71 -16.19 0.40
C PRO A 386 5.86 -14.81 1.05
N ALA A 387 7.10 -14.43 1.37
CA ALA A 387 7.43 -13.28 2.21
C ALA A 387 6.84 -11.95 1.71
N ALA A 388 6.55 -11.84 0.41
CA ALA A 388 5.99 -10.70 -0.32
C ALA A 388 4.71 -10.05 0.24
N LEU A 389 3.59 -10.79 0.24
CA LEU A 389 2.28 -10.27 0.64
C LEU A 389 2.22 -10.02 2.15
N LEU A 390 2.96 -10.84 2.91
CA LEU A 390 3.08 -10.71 4.35
C LEU A 390 3.99 -9.55 4.75
N GLU A 391 5.11 -9.31 4.05
CA GLU A 391 5.99 -8.16 4.25
C GLU A 391 5.31 -6.86 3.82
N SER A 392 4.45 -6.86 2.80
CA SER A 392 3.68 -5.68 2.41
C SER A 392 2.61 -5.32 3.46
N ALA A 393 1.88 -6.32 3.98
CA ALA A 393 0.96 -6.11 5.08
C ALA A 393 1.70 -5.75 6.38
N LYS A 394 2.84 -6.39 6.67
CA LYS A 394 3.69 -6.09 7.83
C LYS A 394 4.35 -4.71 7.72
N ARG A 395 4.72 -4.23 6.53
CA ARG A 395 5.31 -2.89 6.34
C ARG A 395 4.26 -1.78 6.31
N ALA A 396 3.08 -2.04 5.76
CA ALA A 396 1.93 -1.13 5.88
C ALA A 396 1.43 -0.99 7.33
N ILE A 397 1.57 -2.05 8.14
CA ILE A 397 1.25 -2.05 9.58
C ILE A 397 2.45 -1.54 10.42
N SER A 398 3.69 -1.78 10.01
CA SER A 398 4.92 -1.33 10.70
C SER A 398 5.16 0.18 10.63
N THR A 399 4.45 0.90 9.77
CA THR A 399 4.43 2.38 9.76
C THR A 399 3.57 3.01 10.85
N GLN A 400 2.90 2.22 11.70
CA GLN A 400 2.13 2.71 12.84
C GLN A 400 2.43 1.90 14.11
N ASN A 401 3.45 2.31 14.87
CA ASN A 401 3.32 2.77 16.26
C ASN A 401 4.63 2.68 17.09
N VAL A 402 4.97 3.83 17.69
CA VAL A 402 5.78 4.03 18.92
C VAL A 402 4.77 4.12 20.10
N PRO A 403 5.08 3.67 21.34
CA PRO A 403 4.07 3.45 22.37
C PRO A 403 3.56 4.75 23.03
N ILE A 404 2.25 4.79 23.37
CA ILE A 404 1.59 5.87 24.10
C ILE A 404 1.08 5.34 25.45
N THR A 405 1.65 5.85 26.54
CA THR A 405 1.01 5.86 27.86
C THR A 405 0.04 7.04 27.97
N HIS A 406 -1.16 6.77 28.52
CA HIS A 406 -2.28 7.68 28.82
C HIS A 406 -1.88 9.15 29.05
N ARG A 407 -2.57 10.16 28.49
CA ARG A 407 -3.98 10.52 28.77
C ARG A 407 -4.45 11.63 27.81
N SER A 408 -5.75 11.59 27.47
CA SER A 408 -6.60 12.62 26.83
C SER A 408 -6.53 12.79 25.30
N GLU A 409 -7.62 12.31 24.67
CA GLU A 409 -8.24 12.75 23.41
C GLU A 409 -7.36 13.45 22.36
N LEU A 410 -7.08 12.76 21.24
CA LEU A 410 -6.97 13.38 19.89
C LEU A 410 -6.84 12.29 18.79
N THR A 411 -7.70 12.44 17.79
CA THR A 411 -7.86 11.64 16.56
C THR A 411 -6.69 11.88 15.59
N TYR A 412 -6.11 10.82 14.99
CA TYR A 412 -5.05 10.95 13.96
C TYR A 412 -5.53 10.52 12.58
N ASN A 413 -5.63 11.50 11.67
CA ASN A 413 -5.73 11.34 10.21
C ASN A 413 -4.31 11.25 9.63
N ILE A 414 -4.06 10.35 8.67
CA ILE A 414 -2.79 10.31 7.93
C ILE A 414 -3.09 10.53 6.44
N PHE A 415 -2.50 11.60 5.91
CA PHE A 415 -2.65 12.20 4.57
C PHE A 415 -3.99 12.87 4.26
N THR A 416 -4.39 13.77 5.15
CA THR A 416 -4.66 15.14 4.70
C THR A 416 -3.52 16.01 5.20
N GLN A 417 -3.33 17.16 4.55
CA GLN A 417 -2.44 18.23 4.98
C GLN A 417 -2.42 18.38 6.50
N GLU A 418 -1.31 18.91 7.03
CA GLU A 418 -1.33 19.73 8.25
C GLU A 418 -2.60 20.59 8.23
N GLY A 419 -3.61 20.12 8.96
CA GLY A 419 -4.96 20.63 8.94
C GLY A 419 -5.29 21.14 10.32
N VAL A 420 -4.86 22.39 10.54
CA VAL A 420 -5.49 23.32 11.48
C VAL A 420 -5.26 23.03 12.98
N LYS A 421 -4.01 23.24 13.40
CA LYS A 421 -3.74 24.27 14.43
C LYS A 421 -2.59 25.23 14.08
N GLU A 422 -2.13 25.24 12.83
CA GLU A 422 -1.25 26.30 12.34
C GLU A 422 -1.87 26.96 11.11
N ALA A 423 -2.87 27.81 11.38
CA ALA A 423 -3.18 28.91 10.48
C ALA A 423 -1.99 29.90 10.47
N LYS A 424 -0.89 29.50 9.83
CA LYS A 424 0.22 30.36 9.40
C LYS A 424 0.72 29.86 8.04
N SER A 425 -0.09 30.12 7.01
CA SER A 425 0.32 30.30 5.60
C SER A 425 1.75 29.84 5.25
N HIS A 426 1.90 28.68 4.62
CA HIS A 426 3.21 28.07 4.29
C HIS A 426 3.94 28.87 3.20
N VAL A 427 5.17 29.35 3.46
CA VAL A 427 6.04 29.97 2.42
C VAL A 427 6.58 28.89 1.49
N SER A 428 6.35 29.01 0.17
CA SER A 428 6.83 28.02 -0.80
C SER A 428 8.34 28.15 -1.05
N THR A 429 8.98 27.08 -1.54
CA THR A 429 10.40 27.13 -1.95
C THR A 429 10.62 28.05 -3.16
N THR A 430 9.58 28.33 -3.96
CA THR A 430 9.64 29.27 -5.08
C THR A 430 9.66 30.71 -4.58
N MET A 431 8.80 31.07 -3.61
CA MET A 431 8.81 32.40 -2.97
C MET A 431 10.16 32.70 -2.33
N MET A 432 10.73 31.72 -1.61
CA MET A 432 12.06 31.90 -0.99
C MET A 432 13.14 32.10 -2.06
N LEU A 433 13.04 31.40 -3.19
CA LEU A 433 13.99 31.54 -4.29
C LEU A 433 13.87 32.90 -4.99
N GLU A 434 12.65 33.36 -5.23
CA GLU A 434 12.39 34.67 -5.84
C GLU A 434 12.96 35.79 -4.98
N GLU A 435 12.69 35.79 -3.67
CA GLU A 435 13.26 36.76 -2.74
C GLU A 435 14.79 36.65 -2.65
N TRP A 436 15.33 35.43 -2.64
CA TRP A 436 16.77 35.17 -2.62
C TRP A 436 17.49 35.76 -3.84
N ASN A 437 16.82 35.76 -5.00
CA ASN A 437 17.36 36.26 -6.26
C ASN A 437 17.18 37.78 -6.45
N LYS A 438 16.53 38.50 -5.52
CA LYS A 438 16.37 39.97 -5.58
C LYS A 438 17.66 40.75 -5.30
N VAL A 439 18.72 40.08 -4.83
CA VAL A 439 20.04 40.71 -4.68
C VAL A 439 20.66 40.87 -6.06
N GLU A 440 20.56 42.08 -6.62
CA GLU A 440 21.39 42.52 -7.73
C GLU A 440 22.78 42.84 -7.19
N ASP A 441 23.66 41.85 -7.09
CA ASP A 441 25.08 42.13 -6.94
C ASP A 441 25.95 41.14 -7.74
N ASP A 442 26.84 41.76 -8.49
CA ASP A 442 27.96 41.28 -9.30
C ASP A 442 27.92 39.82 -9.78
N LYS A 443 27.30 39.63 -10.96
CA LYS A 443 27.57 38.47 -11.85
C LYS A 443 29.01 38.48 -12.41
N GLY A 444 29.96 39.07 -11.68
CA GLY A 444 31.39 39.20 -11.99
C GLY A 444 32.30 38.18 -11.29
N GLN A 445 31.79 37.36 -10.36
CA GLN A 445 32.54 36.19 -9.91
C GLN A 445 32.38 35.04 -10.91
N ASP A 446 33.51 34.63 -11.49
CA ASP A 446 33.68 33.52 -12.43
C ASP A 446 32.71 32.35 -12.18
N ARG A 447 31.58 32.33 -12.89
CA ARG A 447 30.68 31.17 -13.03
C ARG A 447 31.37 29.98 -13.74
N ASN A 448 32.66 30.09 -13.99
CA ASN A 448 33.49 29.15 -14.73
C ASN A 448 33.97 27.94 -13.90
N SER A 449 33.72 27.89 -12.59
CA SER A 449 33.92 26.66 -11.81
C SER A 449 32.75 25.67 -12.01
N PHE A 450 32.49 25.27 -13.26
CA PHE A 450 31.55 24.19 -13.60
C PHE A 450 31.97 22.86 -12.93
N ASP A 451 33.26 22.71 -12.65
CA ASP A 451 33.82 21.51 -12.04
C ASP A 451 33.35 21.28 -10.60
N GLY A 452 33.21 22.32 -9.79
CA GLY A 452 32.73 22.20 -8.41
C GLY A 452 31.29 21.67 -8.32
N SER A 453 30.39 22.25 -9.12
CA SER A 453 28.98 21.85 -9.16
C SER A 453 28.81 20.47 -9.80
N LYS A 454 29.60 20.16 -10.84
CA LYS A 454 29.64 18.81 -11.44
C LYS A 454 30.15 17.77 -10.45
N GLN A 455 31.15 18.10 -9.63
CA GLN A 455 31.62 17.22 -8.55
C GLN A 455 30.56 17.02 -7.47
N ALA A 456 29.85 18.07 -7.04
CA ALA A 456 28.78 17.98 -6.04
C ALA A 456 27.60 17.11 -6.56
N MET A 457 27.18 17.32 -7.81
CA MET A 457 26.12 16.52 -8.44
C MET A 457 26.56 15.08 -8.71
N ASN A 458 27.81 14.85 -9.12
CA ASN A 458 28.36 13.50 -9.27
C ASN A 458 28.42 12.79 -7.92
N TYR A 459 28.83 13.48 -6.85
CA TYR A 459 28.83 12.94 -5.50
C TYR A 459 27.41 12.55 -5.07
N LEU A 460 26.42 13.43 -5.30
CA LEU A 460 25.01 13.12 -5.05
C LEU A 460 24.53 11.92 -5.86
N ASN A 461 24.85 11.85 -7.16
CA ASN A 461 24.49 10.72 -8.02
C ASN A 461 25.09 9.41 -7.50
N VAL A 462 26.36 9.40 -7.07
CA VAL A 462 26.99 8.22 -6.47
C VAL A 462 26.27 7.79 -5.19
N LYS A 463 25.89 8.73 -4.32
CA LYS A 463 25.13 8.42 -3.10
C LYS A 463 23.72 7.92 -3.39
N LEU A 464 23.03 8.48 -4.38
CA LEU A 464 21.74 7.96 -4.86
C LEU A 464 21.88 6.57 -5.48
N GLN A 465 22.97 6.27 -6.19
CA GLN A 465 23.24 4.92 -6.69
C GLN A 465 23.51 3.94 -5.55
N GLN A 466 24.21 4.35 -4.49
CA GLN A 466 24.40 3.53 -3.28
C GLN A 466 23.07 3.25 -2.58
N LEU A 467 22.20 4.27 -2.46
CA LEU A 467 20.83 4.10 -1.95
C LEU A 467 20.05 3.10 -2.81
N ARG A 468 20.11 3.23 -4.14
CA ARG A 468 19.45 2.30 -5.08
C ARG A 468 20.01 0.88 -5.07
N LYS A 469 21.24 0.69 -4.59
CA LYS A 469 21.91 -0.62 -4.48
C LYS A 469 21.69 -1.26 -3.11
N SER A 470 21.11 -0.54 -2.15
CA SER A 470 20.84 -1.05 -0.81
C SER A 470 19.84 -2.20 -0.87
N ARG A 471 20.17 -3.31 -0.22
CA ARG A 471 19.37 -4.54 -0.20
C ARG A 471 18.67 -4.76 1.14
N THR A 472 19.11 -4.04 2.17
CA THR A 472 18.53 -4.07 3.52
C THR A 472 18.04 -2.69 3.95
N VAL A 473 17.11 -2.65 4.90
CA VAL A 473 16.61 -1.40 5.47
C VAL A 473 17.75 -0.62 6.14
N ASP A 474 18.67 -1.29 6.84
CA ASP A 474 19.79 -0.63 7.50
C ASP A 474 20.78 -0.02 6.51
N GLU A 475 21.05 -0.70 5.39
CA GLU A 475 21.81 -0.13 4.27
C GLU A 475 21.09 1.08 3.67
N MET A 476 19.77 1.02 3.49
CA MET A 476 18.97 2.13 2.96
C MET A 476 18.98 3.33 3.90
N ARG A 477 18.82 3.12 5.21
CA ARG A 477 18.86 4.18 6.22
C ARG A 477 20.23 4.85 6.25
N LYS A 478 21.30 4.05 6.26
CA LYS A 478 22.68 4.56 6.18
C LYS A 478 22.93 5.31 4.86
N ALA A 479 22.45 4.79 3.74
CA ALA A 479 22.59 5.44 2.43
C ALA A 479 21.78 6.75 2.34
N SER A 480 20.60 6.81 2.97
CA SER A 480 19.77 8.01 3.04
C SER A 480 20.47 9.14 3.79
N MET A 481 21.23 8.81 4.84
CA MET A 481 22.08 9.76 5.56
C MET A 481 23.15 10.37 4.65
N TYR A 482 23.81 9.55 3.84
CA TYR A 482 24.80 10.03 2.86
C TYR A 482 24.16 10.87 1.73
N VAL A 483 22.93 10.55 1.33
CA VAL A 483 22.17 11.37 0.36
C VAL A 483 21.81 12.72 0.96
N ALA A 484 21.34 12.77 2.22
CA ALA A 484 21.05 14.02 2.91
C ALA A 484 22.30 14.92 2.99
N ALA A 485 23.44 14.36 3.40
CA ALA A 485 24.70 15.09 3.42
C ALA A 485 25.16 15.55 2.03
N ALA A 486 24.94 14.74 0.99
CA ALA A 486 25.25 15.12 -0.39
C ALA A 486 24.34 16.25 -0.89
N LEU A 487 23.05 16.25 -0.53
CA LEU A 487 22.11 17.32 -0.86
C LEU A 487 22.47 18.63 -0.15
N LEU A 488 22.89 18.58 1.11
CA LEU A 488 23.45 19.76 1.79
C LEU A 488 24.68 20.30 1.06
N ARG A 489 25.55 19.44 0.53
CA ARG A 489 26.71 19.85 -0.27
C ARG A 489 26.31 20.53 -1.58
N VAL A 490 25.26 20.05 -2.25
CA VAL A 490 24.71 20.71 -3.45
C VAL A 490 24.06 22.05 -3.07
N ALA A 491 23.33 22.11 -1.95
CA ALA A 491 22.69 23.34 -1.48
C ALA A 491 23.72 24.46 -1.18
N THR A 492 24.94 24.09 -0.79
CA THR A 492 26.03 25.04 -0.50
C THR A 492 26.86 25.44 -1.71
N ASP A 493 26.61 24.84 -2.88
CA ASP A 493 27.32 25.22 -4.10
C ASP A 493 26.80 26.57 -4.59
N VAL A 494 27.72 27.49 -4.91
CA VAL A 494 27.37 28.85 -5.38
C VAL A 494 26.58 28.84 -6.69
N ASN A 495 26.69 27.77 -7.49
CA ASN A 495 25.93 27.62 -8.73
C ASN A 495 24.63 26.82 -8.55
N CYS A 496 24.26 26.47 -7.32
CA CYS A 496 22.99 25.81 -7.05
C CYS A 496 21.82 26.75 -7.39
N GLN A 497 21.03 26.37 -8.39
CA GLN A 497 19.88 27.18 -8.82
C GLN A 497 18.75 27.21 -7.80
N ASN A 498 18.67 26.20 -6.93
CA ASN A 498 17.63 26.12 -5.91
C ASN A 498 18.13 25.41 -4.65
N PRO A 499 18.82 26.14 -3.75
CA PRO A 499 19.31 25.58 -2.50
C PRO A 499 18.15 25.11 -1.60
N PHE A 500 17.00 25.77 -1.62
CA PHE A 500 15.86 25.45 -0.75
C PHE A 500 15.24 24.08 -1.01
N VAL A 501 15.16 23.67 -2.28
CA VAL A 501 14.73 22.30 -2.63
C VAL A 501 15.74 21.28 -2.11
N CYS A 502 17.04 21.56 -2.25
CA CYS A 502 18.08 20.67 -1.75
C CYS A 502 18.03 20.53 -0.22
N LEU A 503 17.83 21.63 0.51
CA LEU A 503 17.69 21.62 1.98
C LEU A 503 16.44 20.84 2.42
N ARG A 504 15.29 21.09 1.79
CA ARG A 504 14.04 20.38 2.07
C ARG A 504 14.18 18.87 1.83
N GLN A 505 14.78 18.49 0.70
CA GLN A 505 15.03 17.08 0.39
C GLN A 505 16.06 16.47 1.34
N ALA A 506 17.10 17.21 1.72
CA ALA A 506 18.09 16.74 2.68
C ALA A 506 17.44 16.36 4.01
N ARG A 507 16.55 17.21 4.55
CA ARG A 507 15.76 16.90 5.75
C ARG A 507 14.92 15.64 5.57
N ILE A 508 14.22 15.49 4.44
CA ILE A 508 13.41 14.31 4.15
C ILE A 508 14.28 13.04 4.19
N PHE A 509 15.43 13.04 3.52
CA PHE A 509 16.35 11.90 3.55
C PHE A 509 16.96 11.66 4.94
N ALA A 510 17.26 12.72 5.71
CA ALA A 510 17.71 12.60 7.09
C ALA A 510 16.62 11.97 7.98
N SER A 511 15.34 12.31 7.77
CA SER A 511 14.21 11.73 8.52
C SER A 511 13.98 10.23 8.25
N HIS A 512 14.53 9.70 7.15
CA HIS A 512 14.50 8.26 6.86
C HIS A 512 15.61 7.48 7.59
N CYS A 513 16.51 8.15 8.31
CA CYS A 513 17.60 7.49 9.02
C CYS A 513 17.16 6.99 10.41
N ILE A 514 18.02 6.23 11.09
CA ILE A 514 17.77 5.81 12.48
C ILE A 514 17.92 7.05 13.38
N PRO A 515 16.95 7.39 14.25
CA PRO A 515 17.14 8.43 15.27
C PRO A 515 18.36 8.12 16.13
N GLY A 516 19.24 9.10 16.35
CA GLY A 516 20.51 8.87 17.04
C GLY A 516 21.56 8.12 16.21
N ALA A 517 21.39 7.96 14.89
CA ALA A 517 22.46 7.51 14.01
C ALA A 517 23.66 8.45 14.08
N ASP A 518 24.85 7.94 13.79
CA ASP A 518 26.08 8.74 13.75
C ASP A 518 25.90 10.03 12.93
N ASN A 519 25.99 11.18 13.60
CA ASN A 519 25.76 12.50 13.02
C ASN A 519 27.05 13.22 12.62
N ASP A 520 28.21 12.55 12.68
CA ASP A 520 29.51 13.16 12.37
C ASP A 520 29.55 13.74 10.95
N ILE A 521 28.79 13.16 10.02
CA ILE A 521 28.67 13.70 8.66
C ILE A 521 28.01 15.09 8.59
N PHE A 522 27.23 15.45 9.61
CA PHE A 522 26.60 16.75 9.74
C PHE A 522 27.38 17.71 10.65
N ARG A 523 28.33 17.21 11.45
CA ARG A 523 29.18 18.02 12.32
C ARG A 523 30.30 18.66 11.49
N LYS A 524 30.08 19.92 11.10
CA LYS A 524 31.08 20.74 10.41
C LYS A 524 31.54 21.90 11.31
N PRO A 525 32.78 22.39 11.12
CA PRO A 525 33.21 23.63 11.75
C PRO A 525 32.24 24.76 11.41
N LEU A 526 31.86 25.55 12.42
CA LEU A 526 31.05 26.74 12.19
C LEU A 526 31.87 27.78 11.41
N PRO A 527 31.25 28.50 10.47
CA PRO A 527 31.90 29.63 9.81
C PRO A 527 32.24 30.73 10.83
N ARG A 528 33.17 31.62 10.49
CA ARG A 528 33.54 32.77 11.33
C ARG A 528 32.50 33.89 11.20
N ASP A 529 32.70 35.00 11.91
CA ASP A 529 31.77 36.13 11.94
C ASP A 529 31.52 36.79 10.56
N ASP A 530 32.43 36.59 9.60
CA ASP A 530 32.32 37.01 8.18
C ASP A 530 31.48 36.04 7.30
N CYS A 531 30.71 35.15 7.93
CA CYS A 531 29.84 34.17 7.28
C CYS A 531 28.93 34.79 6.20
N THR A 532 28.89 34.18 5.01
CA THR A 532 27.97 34.57 3.93
C THR A 532 26.54 34.04 4.17
N PRO A 533 25.49 34.58 3.51
CA PRO A 533 24.14 34.04 3.60
C PRO A 533 24.06 32.56 3.24
N LEU A 534 24.80 32.12 2.21
CA LEU A 534 24.83 30.72 1.76
C LEU A 534 25.46 29.78 2.80
N GLN A 535 26.51 30.24 3.48
CA GLN A 535 27.13 29.51 4.59
C GLN A 535 26.19 29.44 5.80
N ALA A 536 25.49 30.52 6.13
CA ALA A 536 24.48 30.51 7.20
C ALA A 536 23.32 29.57 6.89
N LEU A 537 22.86 29.57 5.63
CA LEU A 537 21.83 28.66 5.13
C LEU A 537 22.28 27.20 5.20
N SER A 538 23.56 26.91 4.96
CA SER A 538 24.16 25.59 5.20
C SER A 538 23.97 25.15 6.65
N VAL A 539 24.34 26.03 7.60
CA VAL A 539 24.25 25.75 9.03
C VAL A 539 22.80 25.46 9.43
N ILE A 540 21.83 26.20 8.89
CA ILE A 540 20.40 25.89 9.08
C ILE A 540 20.06 24.51 8.52
N GLY A 541 20.50 24.17 7.31
CA GLY A 541 20.28 22.85 6.71
C GLY A 541 20.84 21.70 7.56
N HIS A 542 22.02 21.90 8.13
CA HIS A 542 22.64 20.98 9.08
C HIS A 542 21.79 20.87 10.36
N ALA A 543 21.32 21.99 10.92
CA ALA A 543 20.40 22.00 12.07
C ALA A 543 19.10 21.26 11.76
N ASP A 544 18.53 21.46 10.58
CA ASP A 544 17.27 20.86 10.13
C ASP A 544 17.42 19.33 10.00
N CYS A 545 18.52 18.86 9.42
CA CYS A 545 18.85 17.43 9.35
C CYS A 545 19.14 16.81 10.71
N MET A 546 19.87 17.51 11.60
CA MET A 546 20.12 17.05 12.97
C MET A 546 18.83 16.94 13.78
N SER A 547 17.90 17.89 13.61
CA SER A 547 16.58 17.80 14.25
C SER A 547 15.80 16.57 13.79
N ALA A 548 15.88 16.24 12.49
CA ALA A 548 15.24 15.06 11.93
C ALA A 548 15.86 13.75 12.46
N LEU A 549 17.13 13.78 12.86
CA LEU A 549 17.85 12.67 13.49
C LEU A 549 17.68 12.62 15.01
N SER A 550 16.86 13.49 15.61
CA SER A 550 16.66 13.63 17.06
C SER A 550 17.87 14.16 17.86
N TYR A 551 18.81 14.85 17.20
CA TYR A 551 19.89 15.61 17.86
C TYR A 551 19.42 17.05 18.12
N PHE A 552 18.46 17.19 19.03
CA PHE A 552 17.81 18.47 19.31
C PHE A 552 18.76 19.49 19.92
N ASP A 553 19.66 19.09 20.82
CA ASP A 553 20.59 20.02 21.47
C ASP A 553 21.59 20.61 20.47
N GLU A 554 22.17 19.78 19.59
CA GLU A 554 23.02 20.26 18.52
C GLU A 554 22.24 21.11 17.51
N SER A 555 21.02 20.72 17.17
CA SER A 555 20.15 21.49 16.27
C SER A 555 19.82 22.87 16.86
N VAL A 556 19.47 22.94 18.15
CA VAL A 556 19.27 24.18 18.91
C VAL A 556 20.54 25.01 18.91
N PHE A 557 21.70 24.40 19.15
CA PHE A 557 22.98 25.09 19.16
C PHE A 557 23.27 25.76 17.82
N LEU A 558 23.09 25.04 16.70
CA LEU A 558 23.26 25.58 15.35
C LEU A 558 22.22 26.67 15.03
N ALA A 559 20.96 26.48 15.42
CA ALA A 559 19.91 27.48 15.25
C ALA A 559 20.18 28.76 16.06
N LYS A 560 20.66 28.64 17.31
CA LYS A 560 21.10 29.78 18.14
C LYS A 560 22.26 30.54 17.51
N TYR A 561 23.23 29.82 16.94
CA TYR A 561 24.34 30.43 16.23
C TYR A 561 23.84 31.29 15.06
N VAL A 562 22.98 30.74 14.21
CA VAL A 562 22.41 31.49 13.07
C VAL A 562 21.51 32.63 13.54
N ALA A 563 20.74 32.46 14.62
CA ALA A 563 19.93 33.54 15.19
C ALA A 563 20.76 34.73 15.63
N ARG A 564 21.90 34.50 16.32
CA ARG A 564 22.83 35.57 16.72
C ARG A 564 23.43 36.27 15.51
N LEU A 565 23.78 35.51 14.48
CA LEU A 565 24.29 36.04 13.23
C LEU A 565 23.25 36.92 12.54
N CYS A 566 22.01 36.43 12.38
CA CYS A 566 20.90 37.21 11.84
C CYS A 566 20.64 38.49 12.65
N ALA A 567 20.61 38.41 13.98
CA ALA A 567 20.41 39.57 14.85
C ALA A 567 21.50 40.63 14.67
N SER A 568 22.77 40.21 14.62
CA SER A 568 23.91 41.10 14.38
C SER A 568 23.83 41.76 13.00
N ARG A 569 23.51 40.99 11.95
CA ARG A 569 23.36 41.52 10.58
C ARG A 569 22.15 42.44 10.46
N ARG A 570 21.03 42.14 11.13
CA ARG A 570 19.81 42.96 11.13
C ARG A 570 20.03 44.33 11.79
N GLN A 571 20.92 44.41 12.77
CA GLN A 571 21.34 45.69 13.38
C GLN A 571 22.23 46.51 12.43
N ASN A 572 23.01 45.85 11.57
CA ASN A 572 23.82 46.50 10.55
C ASN A 572 23.10 46.55 9.19
N ARG A 573 22.31 47.61 8.97
CA ARG A 573 21.49 47.78 7.75
C ARG A 573 22.26 47.72 6.43
N GLU A 574 23.56 48.01 6.43
CA GLU A 574 24.39 47.92 5.22
C GLU A 574 24.61 46.47 4.77
N VAL A 575 24.50 45.50 5.68
CA VAL A 575 24.74 44.07 5.39
C VAL A 575 23.43 43.28 5.28
N TRP A 576 22.32 43.80 5.83
CA TRP A 576 21.03 43.13 5.78
C TRP A 576 20.39 43.21 4.40
N ASN A 577 20.39 42.09 3.68
CA ASN A 577 19.87 41.99 2.31
C ASN A 577 18.75 40.92 2.22
N PRO A 578 18.04 40.81 1.07
CA PRO A 578 17.01 39.78 0.87
C PRO A 578 17.45 38.34 1.16
N GLN A 579 18.71 38.00 0.92
CA GLN A 579 19.22 36.65 1.24
C GLN A 579 19.29 36.42 2.75
N TRP A 580 19.79 37.37 3.53
CA TRP A 580 19.77 37.30 5.00
C TRP A 580 18.36 37.24 5.58
N ARG A 581 17.42 37.95 4.97
CA ARG A 581 16.00 37.85 5.32
C ARG A 581 15.47 36.43 5.13
N ILE A 582 15.83 35.77 4.04
CA ILE A 582 15.45 34.37 3.78
C ILE A 582 16.16 33.38 4.70
N VAL A 583 17.41 33.64 5.08
CA VAL A 583 18.09 32.87 6.15
C VAL A 583 17.29 32.96 7.44
N ALA A 584 16.87 34.15 7.87
CA ALA A 584 16.09 34.33 9.08
C ALA A 584 14.71 33.65 9.00
N VAL A 585 14.06 33.70 7.84
CA VAL A 585 12.80 32.97 7.58
C VAL A 585 12.98 31.45 7.70
N ASN A 586 14.04 30.90 7.10
CA ASN A 586 14.35 29.47 7.23
C ASN A 586 14.69 29.10 8.68
N LEU A 587 15.41 29.96 9.40
CA LEU A 587 15.67 29.80 10.82
C LEU A 587 14.36 29.73 11.62
N CYS A 588 13.39 30.60 11.34
CA CYS A 588 12.09 30.59 12.01
C CYS A 588 11.34 29.27 11.76
N ILE A 589 11.33 28.79 10.50
CA ILE A 589 10.73 27.50 10.13
C ILE A 589 11.40 26.34 10.89
N VAL A 590 12.72 26.33 10.97
CA VAL A 590 13.48 25.27 11.66
C VAL A 590 13.32 25.37 13.18
N ALA A 591 13.39 26.56 13.77
CA ALA A 591 13.21 26.79 15.20
C ALA A 591 11.82 26.36 15.67
N HIS A 592 10.78 26.61 14.86
CA HIS A 592 9.43 26.16 15.15
C HIS A 592 9.36 24.63 15.21
N LYS A 593 9.98 23.93 14.25
CA LYS A 593 10.08 22.46 14.24
C LYS A 593 10.92 21.89 15.39
N ILE A 594 11.91 22.62 15.87
CA ILE A 594 12.74 22.24 17.03
C ILE A 594 11.97 22.44 18.35
N SER A 595 11.05 23.39 18.40
CA SER A 595 10.32 23.78 19.61
C SER A 595 9.04 22.95 19.84
N THR A 596 8.53 22.26 18.83
CA THR A 596 7.31 21.44 18.94
C THR A 596 7.45 20.15 19.78
N PRO A 597 8.59 19.45 19.86
CA PRO A 597 8.72 18.23 20.67
C PRO A 597 9.24 18.42 22.10
N ASN A 598 9.92 19.53 22.42
CA ASN A 598 10.53 19.77 23.73
C ASN A 598 10.09 21.15 24.25
N ALA A 599 9.70 21.26 25.53
CA ALA A 599 9.40 22.52 26.21
C ALA A 599 10.67 23.38 26.41
N PHE A 600 11.36 23.68 25.32
CA PHE A 600 12.62 24.39 25.27
C PHE A 600 12.37 25.89 25.16
N SER A 601 12.94 26.66 26.09
CA SER A 601 12.87 28.12 26.04
C SER A 601 14.07 28.69 25.29
N TRP A 602 13.83 29.42 24.21
CA TRP A 602 14.86 30.24 23.57
C TRP A 602 15.30 31.35 24.52
N GLY A 603 16.60 31.67 24.53
CA GLY A 603 17.10 32.84 25.27
C GLY A 603 16.49 34.13 24.71
N LYS A 604 16.36 35.17 25.55
CA LYS A 604 15.67 36.43 25.18
C LYS A 604 16.15 37.03 23.84
N GLU A 605 17.46 37.03 23.61
CA GLU A 605 18.05 37.54 22.37
C GLU A 605 17.61 36.74 21.13
N VAL A 606 17.60 35.40 21.24
CA VAL A 606 17.21 34.52 20.15
C VAL A 606 15.71 34.59 19.90
N GLN A 607 14.90 34.66 20.96
CA GLN A 607 13.46 34.82 20.84
C GLN A 607 13.10 36.13 20.13
N SER A 608 13.78 37.24 20.47
CA SER A 608 13.59 38.52 19.79
C SER A 608 13.88 38.43 18.29
N GLU A 609 14.91 37.69 17.88
CA GLU A 609 15.21 37.49 16.45
C GLU A 609 14.19 36.57 15.78
N LEU A 610 13.73 35.51 16.44
CA LEU A 610 12.68 34.63 15.92
C LEU A 610 11.36 35.39 15.71
N ASP A 611 11.01 36.31 16.62
CA ASP A 611 9.84 37.18 16.47
C ASP A 611 10.01 38.13 15.29
N ALA A 612 11.21 38.68 15.08
CA ALA A 612 11.53 39.51 13.92
C ALA A 612 11.47 38.72 12.60
N ALA A 613 12.02 37.50 12.58
CA ALA A 613 11.93 36.58 11.47
C ALA A 613 10.49 36.13 11.17
N SER A 614 9.66 35.94 12.19
CA SER A 614 8.22 35.66 12.01
C SER A 614 7.47 36.83 11.35
N LYS A 615 7.91 38.08 11.55
CA LYS A 615 7.38 39.24 10.83
C LYS A 615 7.82 39.22 9.37
N ASP A 616 9.08 38.88 9.11
CA ASP A 616 9.61 38.74 7.74
C ASP A 616 8.87 37.66 6.95
N TYR A 617 8.63 36.51 7.60
CA TYR A 617 7.79 35.40 7.11
C TYR A 617 6.39 35.89 6.71
N SER A 618 5.72 36.60 7.63
CA SER A 618 4.37 37.14 7.39
C SER A 618 4.34 38.16 6.25
N SER A 619 5.40 38.95 6.09
CA SER A 619 5.50 39.92 4.99
C SER A 619 5.70 39.25 3.63
N LEU A 620 6.47 38.17 3.53
CA LEU A 620 6.65 37.41 2.29
C LEU A 620 5.33 36.81 1.78
N LEU A 621 4.48 36.38 2.71
CA LEU A 621 3.18 35.80 2.38
C LEU A 621 2.19 36.85 1.89
N ARG A 622 2.30 38.10 2.39
CA ARG A 622 1.45 39.20 1.94
C ARG A 622 1.83 39.72 0.55
N SER A 623 3.12 39.72 0.19
CA SER A 623 3.54 40.16 -1.15
C SER A 623 2.99 39.29 -2.27
N ASP A 624 2.75 38.00 -2.01
CA ASP A 624 2.25 37.05 -3.01
C ASP A 624 0.74 37.14 -3.24
N ILE A 625 -0.01 37.50 -2.19
CA ILE A 625 -1.46 37.75 -2.28
C ILE A 625 -1.73 39.01 -3.13
N ILE A 626 -0.84 40.00 -3.09
CA ILE A 626 -1.00 41.25 -3.86
C ILE A 626 -0.50 41.08 -5.31
N GLY A 627 0.42 40.15 -5.59
CA GLY A 627 0.90 39.89 -6.96
C GLY A 627 -0.01 38.99 -7.81
N ASN A 628 -0.90 38.23 -7.19
CA ASN A 628 -1.84 37.32 -7.86
C ASN A 628 -3.28 37.89 -7.98
N VAL A 629 -3.52 39.10 -7.48
CA VAL A 629 -4.74 39.91 -7.68
C VAL A 629 -4.42 41.01 -8.68
#